data_AF-A0A812RT86-F1
#
_entry.id   AF-A0A812RT86-F1
#
_cell.length_a   1.000
_cell.length_b   1.000
_cell.length_c   1.000
_cell.angle_alpha   90.00
_cell.angle_beta   90.00
_cell.angle_gamma   90.00
#
_symmetry.space_group_name_H-M   'P 1'
#
loop_
_entity.id
_entity.type
_entity.pdbx_description
1 polymer ?
#
loop_
_entity_poly.entity_id
_entity_poly.type
_entity_poly.pdbx_seq_one_letter_code
_entity_poly.pdbx_strand_id
1 'polypeptide(L)'
;MVRLLRAWQGKPDAVCPKREEEEAGARNRPSKLTISSLVGDISKLSDLGLASEDLKSWQLEKLTAGRSVARRASEPSALHSDGTQSWNLGSFGSPRSPRNPGNPGTPTPQRPPGSAPLSPRKRPSHTLVLPATARPYRDRNDGHDSASKGLEEEEVQKAKSDRLPGVQRWDFRRRGPALSQESTSPASPRGHREDSIADLMAKILDEEPDCHWMEELWLPVLSKSPPEVCSSISHRAIGYWVDLFNRWQGAGGWIPGCAPKLMDASEFRDFIAAPMAKVLQWVKIFDPPSYSRLEATKSTMAYQSVRISPGAFLTSAILLATKIAKKQKLRFILGVFDEDDSETFDRSEFVELMSSFLLGLGTVLGTSVPKSTRRQWTGNLLFDRIQTMSCCKLPAQEAKKIKSSGCMPFSLLEEWFLGDSGDPLALPFALLFERYSEGSSEDPEKYEDEDRKFKMTHKRRVAHPVEAASSLDSSFIRRDQIGMLKRIFDFCKKECCYSFSHWEAERALKTSIHPDLWCNFAARGLEQSESMRQDRQSVTFLDFLKAAMPHAQGRHHRMFLSWLQELDEIEQLKKQSATSRFEKDRFENYVSRSALHAVRRAKLEEQFSALASGNVEDPLSFS
;
A
#
# COMPACT_ATOMS: atom_id res chain seq x y z
N MET A 1 -30.14 28.72 24.31
CA MET A 1 -28.67 28.64 24.12
C MET A 1 -28.04 29.95 23.65
N VAL A 2 -28.52 30.61 22.60
CA VAL A 2 -27.96 31.92 22.13
C VAL A 2 -28.07 33.06 23.17
N ARG A 3 -29.03 33.01 24.11
CA ARG A 3 -29.11 33.94 25.25
C ARG A 3 -28.18 33.60 26.43
N LEU A 4 -27.66 32.38 26.51
CA LEU A 4 -26.74 31.93 27.56
C LEU A 4 -25.27 32.26 27.25
N LEU A 5 -24.94 32.50 25.97
CA LEU A 5 -23.61 32.96 25.55
C LEU A 5 -23.40 34.48 25.66
N ARG A 6 -24.47 35.28 25.78
CA ARG A 6 -24.36 36.74 26.03
C ARG A 6 -24.16 37.12 27.50
N ALA A 7 -24.35 36.19 28.43
CA ALA A 7 -24.19 36.44 29.87
C ALA A 7 -22.75 36.21 30.39
N TRP A 8 -21.81 35.82 29.51
CA TRP A 8 -20.41 35.55 29.88
C TRP A 8 -19.42 36.60 29.38
N GLN A 9 -19.92 37.75 28.88
CA GLN A 9 -19.09 38.90 28.47
C GLN A 9 -19.48 40.16 29.26
N GLY A 10 -18.76 40.38 30.36
CA GLY A 10 -18.69 41.63 31.13
C GLY A 10 -17.69 41.39 32.27
N LYS A 11 -16.63 42.16 32.50
CA LYS A 11 -16.26 43.54 32.15
C LYS A 11 -14.73 43.64 31.94
N PRO A 12 -14.25 44.72 31.32
CA PRO A 12 -12.83 45.04 31.20
C PRO A 12 -12.33 45.76 32.46
N ASP A 13 -11.06 45.55 32.82
CA ASP A 13 -10.13 46.54 33.38
C ASP A 13 -8.80 45.86 33.72
N ALA A 14 -7.71 46.32 33.10
CA ALA A 14 -6.44 46.65 33.76
C ALA A 14 -5.26 46.68 32.74
N VAL A 15 -4.89 47.91 32.39
CA VAL A 15 -3.53 48.46 32.41
C VAL A 15 -2.39 47.61 31.83
N CYS A 16 -1.94 48.04 30.66
CA CYS A 16 -0.67 47.74 30.03
C CYS A 16 0.48 48.52 30.73
N PRO A 17 1.65 47.91 30.96
CA PRO A 17 2.89 48.67 30.98
C PRO A 17 3.83 48.25 29.85
N LYS A 18 4.36 49.30 29.21
CA LYS A 18 5.49 49.31 28.27
C LYS A 18 6.74 48.64 28.84
N ARG A 19 7.50 47.97 27.98
CA ARG A 19 8.95 47.74 28.10
C ARG A 19 9.46 47.45 26.69
N GLU A 20 9.96 48.45 25.97
CA GLU A 20 11.35 48.95 25.95
C GLU A 20 12.40 47.86 25.67
N GLU A 21 13.14 48.17 24.60
CA GLU A 21 14.22 47.45 23.95
C GLU A 21 15.45 47.30 24.86
N GLU A 22 16.16 46.18 24.73
CA GLU A 22 17.63 46.21 24.83
C GLU A 22 18.25 44.99 24.12
N GLU A 23 19.00 45.26 23.06
CA GLU A 23 20.01 44.39 22.48
C GLU A 23 21.27 44.43 23.34
N ALA A 24 21.90 43.28 23.64
CA ALA A 24 23.35 43.11 23.63
C ALA A 24 23.72 41.63 23.78
N GLY A 25 24.55 41.12 22.86
CA GLY A 25 24.97 39.71 22.82
C GLY A 25 26.24 39.37 23.61
N ALA A 26 26.58 38.08 23.62
CA ALA A 26 27.95 37.56 23.43
C ALA A 26 28.03 36.02 23.61
N ARG A 27 28.53 35.37 22.55
CA ARG A 27 29.57 34.30 22.51
C ARG A 27 29.47 33.04 23.40
N ASN A 28 29.25 31.92 22.70
CA ASN A 28 30.05 30.68 22.67
C ASN A 28 30.90 30.27 23.90
N ARG A 29 30.54 29.13 24.53
CA ARG A 29 31.33 27.87 24.55
C ARG A 29 30.52 26.68 25.14
N PRO A 30 30.87 25.42 24.82
CA PRO A 30 30.01 24.26 25.03
C PRO A 30 30.25 23.56 26.37
N SER A 31 29.16 23.13 27.01
CA SER A 31 29.19 22.30 28.21
C SER A 31 28.99 20.83 27.83
N LYS A 32 30.00 20.00 28.09
CA LYS A 32 29.85 18.55 28.23
C LYS A 32 28.93 18.27 29.43
N LEU A 33 27.84 17.55 29.22
CA LEU A 33 27.04 16.96 30.29
C LEU A 33 27.21 15.45 30.28
N THR A 34 27.79 14.95 31.37
CA THR A 34 27.99 13.54 31.68
C THR A 34 26.75 12.99 32.39
N ILE A 35 26.36 11.78 32.01
CA ILE A 35 25.29 10.99 32.61
C ILE A 35 25.77 10.49 33.98
N SER A 36 25.42 11.17 35.09
CA SER A 36 25.64 10.63 36.44
C SER A 36 24.84 11.32 37.56
N SER A 37 23.54 11.63 37.38
CA SER A 37 22.73 12.18 38.50
C SER A 37 21.31 11.59 38.64
N LEU A 38 21.07 10.36 38.17
CA LEU A 38 19.73 9.74 38.18
C LEU A 38 19.65 8.48 39.07
N VAL A 39 20.25 8.55 40.26
CA VAL A 39 20.11 7.51 41.31
C VAL A 39 19.79 8.13 42.69
N GLY A 40 19.45 9.42 42.76
CA GLY A 40 19.22 10.11 44.04
C GLY A 40 17.79 10.11 44.59
N ASP A 41 16.76 9.90 43.76
CA ASP A 41 15.39 10.32 44.13
C ASP A 41 14.34 9.19 44.13
N ILE A 42 14.73 7.98 44.52
CA ILE A 42 13.77 6.87 44.77
C ILE A 42 13.47 6.68 46.27
N SER A 43 14.28 7.28 47.16
CA SER A 43 14.10 7.15 48.61
C SER A 43 13.10 8.14 49.24
N LYS A 44 12.34 8.90 48.43
CA LYS A 44 11.37 9.91 48.92
C LYS A 44 9.90 9.60 48.58
N LEU A 45 9.60 8.40 48.06
CA LEU A 45 8.23 8.00 47.72
C LEU A 45 7.64 6.90 48.63
N SER A 46 8.30 6.57 49.74
CA SER A 46 7.80 5.61 50.73
C SER A 46 6.81 6.19 51.75
N ASP A 47 6.49 7.49 51.70
CA ASP A 47 5.60 8.15 52.67
C ASP A 47 4.15 8.32 52.20
N LEU A 48 3.79 7.78 51.04
CA LEU A 48 2.40 7.76 50.56
C LEU A 48 1.90 6.33 50.54
N GLY A 49 1.45 5.86 51.71
CA GLY A 49 0.88 4.54 51.94
C GLY A 49 -0.32 4.22 51.05
N LEU A 50 -0.05 3.80 49.82
CA LEU A 50 -0.98 3.17 48.91
C LEU A 50 -0.39 1.82 48.50
N ALA A 51 -0.91 0.78 49.15
CA ALA A 51 -0.71 -0.60 48.74
C ALA A 51 -1.40 -0.82 47.38
N SER A 52 -0.72 -1.48 46.45
CA SER A 52 -1.40 -2.28 45.43
C SER A 52 -0.59 -3.53 45.12
N GLU A 53 -1.27 -4.67 45.15
CA GLU A 53 -0.77 -6.00 44.79
C GLU A 53 -0.29 -6.09 43.32
N ASP A 54 -0.53 -5.06 42.51
CA ASP A 54 -0.14 -4.99 41.10
C ASP A 54 1.37 -4.87 40.87
N LEU A 55 2.15 -4.44 41.88
CA LEU A 55 3.61 -4.41 41.75
C LEU A 55 4.24 -5.81 41.89
N LYS A 56 3.56 -6.73 42.57
CA LYS A 56 4.04 -8.12 42.78
C LYS A 56 3.76 -9.01 41.58
N SER A 57 2.64 -8.80 40.88
CA SER A 57 2.31 -9.50 39.64
C SER A 57 3.26 -9.11 38.49
N TRP A 58 3.65 -7.83 38.40
CA TRP A 58 4.61 -7.36 37.40
C TRP A 58 6.04 -7.91 37.62
N GLN A 59 6.48 -8.08 38.88
CA GLN A 59 7.79 -8.66 39.18
C GLN A 59 7.84 -10.19 38.96
N LEU A 60 6.73 -10.90 39.12
CA LEU A 60 6.68 -12.36 38.91
C LEU A 60 6.71 -12.75 37.41
N GLU A 61 6.16 -11.90 36.55
CA GLU A 61 6.15 -12.10 35.09
C GLU A 61 7.54 -11.87 34.47
N LYS A 62 8.35 -10.96 35.01
CA LYS A 62 9.74 -10.76 34.58
C LYS A 62 10.70 -11.85 35.04
N LEU A 63 10.40 -12.55 36.14
CA LEU A 63 11.23 -13.65 36.65
C LEU A 63 10.96 -14.99 35.93
N THR A 64 9.82 -15.14 35.26
CA THR A 64 9.47 -16.35 34.50
C THR A 64 9.91 -16.27 33.03
N ALA A 65 10.00 -15.07 32.44
CA ALA A 65 10.49 -14.86 31.07
C ALA A 65 12.03 -15.02 30.90
N GLY A 66 12.80 -15.06 31.99
CA GLY A 66 14.26 -15.16 31.96
C GLY A 66 14.86 -16.57 32.03
N ARG A 67 14.05 -17.64 32.05
CA ARG A 67 14.53 -19.03 32.27
C ARG A 67 14.40 -19.99 31.07
N SER A 68 14.00 -19.52 29.89
CA SER A 68 13.76 -20.38 28.72
C SER A 68 14.86 -20.38 27.65
N VAL A 69 16.01 -19.74 27.87
CA VAL A 69 17.16 -19.77 26.93
C VAL A 69 18.41 -20.26 27.64
N ALA A 70 18.40 -21.52 28.08
CA ALA A 70 19.60 -22.28 28.42
C ALA A 70 19.24 -23.75 28.69
N ARG A 71 19.07 -24.55 27.62
CA ARG A 71 19.21 -26.03 27.65
C ARG A 71 18.96 -26.61 26.26
N ARG A 72 20.05 -26.92 25.54
CA ARG A 72 20.19 -28.10 24.64
C ARG A 72 21.58 -28.08 24.01
N ALA A 73 22.53 -28.78 24.64
CA ALA A 73 23.76 -29.27 24.03
C ALA A 73 24.32 -30.41 24.91
N SER A 74 24.13 -31.65 24.45
CA SER A 74 24.67 -32.95 24.92
C SER A 74 23.67 -33.99 24.40
N GLU A 75 23.92 -34.96 23.52
CA GLU A 75 25.00 -35.95 23.27
C GLU A 75 24.41 -36.93 22.21
N PRO A 76 25.02 -38.07 21.79
CA PRO A 76 26.43 -38.40 21.55
C PRO A 76 26.67 -39.06 20.16
N SER A 77 27.94 -39.32 19.87
CA SER A 77 28.50 -40.01 18.71
C SER A 77 28.40 -41.54 18.77
N ALA A 78 28.17 -42.20 17.61
CA ALA A 78 28.59 -43.58 17.27
C ALA A 78 28.42 -43.77 15.74
N LEU A 79 29.50 -43.89 14.95
CA LEU A 79 30.16 -45.12 14.44
C LEU A 79 29.59 -45.69 13.12
N HIS A 80 30.46 -45.62 12.08
CA HIS A 80 30.57 -46.44 10.84
C HIS A 80 29.35 -46.52 9.88
N SER A 81 29.47 -46.59 8.55
CA SER A 81 30.53 -47.03 7.62
C SER A 81 30.24 -46.53 6.20
N ASP A 82 31.31 -46.31 5.44
CA ASP A 82 31.54 -46.52 3.99
C ASP A 82 30.42 -46.39 2.94
N GLY A 83 30.73 -45.66 1.88
CA GLY A 83 29.95 -45.62 0.64
C GLY A 83 30.42 -44.58 -0.37
N THR A 84 31.63 -44.77 -0.89
CA THR A 84 32.24 -44.08 -2.02
C THR A 84 31.29 -43.95 -3.22
N GLN A 85 31.19 -42.76 -3.83
CA GLN A 85 31.41 -42.59 -5.27
C GLN A 85 31.57 -41.10 -5.64
N SER A 86 32.69 -40.84 -6.31
CA SER A 86 33.18 -39.58 -6.82
C SER A 86 32.49 -39.20 -8.13
N TRP A 87 32.28 -37.91 -8.36
CA TRP A 87 32.50 -37.27 -9.66
C TRP A 87 33.16 -35.91 -9.43
N ASN A 88 34.40 -35.80 -9.93
CA ASN A 88 35.17 -34.57 -10.05
C ASN A 88 34.51 -33.59 -11.03
N LEU A 89 34.70 -32.28 -10.80
CA LEU A 89 35.29 -31.35 -11.78
C LEU A 89 35.31 -29.91 -11.24
N GLY A 90 36.48 -29.26 -11.29
CA GLY A 90 36.55 -27.81 -11.56
C GLY A 90 37.18 -26.90 -10.50
N SER A 91 38.47 -27.11 -10.18
CA SER A 91 39.34 -26.06 -9.61
C SER A 91 39.82 -25.10 -10.69
N PHE A 92 39.64 -23.79 -10.47
CA PHE A 92 40.49 -22.64 -10.88
C PHE A 92 39.88 -21.43 -10.14
N GLY A 93 40.54 -20.53 -9.43
CA GLY A 93 41.95 -20.17 -9.27
C GLY A 93 41.95 -18.68 -8.90
N SER A 94 42.26 -18.34 -7.65
CA SER A 94 42.65 -17.01 -7.19
C SER A 94 43.67 -17.24 -6.08
N PRO A 95 44.81 -16.53 -6.07
CA PRO A 95 44.81 -15.25 -5.37
C PRO A 95 45.82 -14.21 -5.90
N ARG A 96 45.51 -12.91 -5.79
CA ARG A 96 46.54 -11.89 -5.58
C ARG A 96 46.08 -10.83 -4.60
N SER A 97 46.78 -10.80 -3.48
CA SER A 97 46.81 -9.75 -2.46
C SER A 97 47.81 -8.63 -2.86
N PRO A 98 47.89 -7.52 -2.11
CA PRO A 98 48.01 -6.18 -2.66
C PRO A 98 49.45 -5.63 -2.66
N ARG A 99 49.71 -4.62 -3.49
CA ARG A 99 50.87 -3.73 -3.36
C ARG A 99 50.46 -2.28 -3.62
N ASN A 100 50.49 -1.49 -2.55
CA ASN A 100 50.94 -0.09 -2.55
C ASN A 100 52.45 -0.13 -2.22
N PRO A 101 53.32 0.79 -2.70
CA PRO A 101 53.27 2.19 -2.27
C PRO A 101 53.77 3.23 -3.30
N GLY A 102 53.65 4.52 -2.96
CA GLY A 102 54.68 5.52 -3.29
C GLY A 102 54.29 6.67 -4.22
N ASN A 103 54.02 7.82 -3.62
CA ASN A 103 54.26 9.17 -4.17
C ASN A 103 55.79 9.33 -4.40
N PRO A 104 56.27 10.05 -5.45
CA PRO A 104 56.41 11.50 -5.32
C PRO A 104 56.33 12.30 -6.66
N GLY A 105 56.22 13.63 -6.54
CA GLY A 105 56.92 14.56 -7.44
C GLY A 105 56.09 15.22 -8.56
N THR A 106 55.74 16.48 -8.34
CA THR A 106 55.52 17.51 -9.37
C THR A 106 56.63 17.52 -10.43
N PRO A 107 56.27 17.80 -11.70
CA PRO A 107 56.70 19.07 -12.26
C PRO A 107 55.69 19.74 -13.21
N THR A 108 55.65 21.07 -13.16
CA THR A 108 55.20 21.97 -14.24
C THR A 108 56.02 21.72 -15.51
N PRO A 109 55.46 21.83 -16.73
CA PRO A 109 55.78 23.03 -17.49
C PRO A 109 54.69 23.53 -18.48
N GLN A 110 54.66 24.85 -18.61
CA GLN A 110 54.63 25.65 -19.84
C GLN A 110 53.68 25.28 -21.00
N ARG A 111 52.80 26.26 -21.29
CA ARG A 111 52.13 26.50 -22.59
C ARG A 111 53.08 26.47 -23.79
N PRO A 112 52.54 26.15 -24.97
CA PRO A 112 52.67 27.07 -26.11
C PRO A 112 51.32 27.38 -26.81
N PRO A 113 51.32 28.34 -27.77
CA PRO A 113 50.13 29.08 -28.21
C PRO A 113 49.60 28.69 -29.61
N GLY A 114 48.38 29.14 -29.92
CA GLY A 114 47.81 29.24 -31.29
C GLY A 114 47.42 27.89 -31.91
N SER A 115 46.38 27.74 -32.73
CA SER A 115 45.73 28.70 -33.60
C SER A 115 44.46 28.09 -34.23
N ALA A 116 43.48 28.95 -34.45
CA ALA A 116 42.44 28.99 -35.50
C ALA A 116 41.33 27.91 -35.63
N PRO A 117 40.14 28.31 -36.14
CA PRO A 117 38.89 27.59 -35.99
C PRO A 117 38.51 26.76 -37.23
N LEU A 118 37.88 25.60 -37.02
CA LEU A 118 37.25 24.81 -38.08
C LEU A 118 35.76 25.17 -38.21
N SER A 119 35.40 25.61 -39.42
CA SER A 119 34.05 25.90 -39.92
C SER A 119 33.09 24.70 -39.82
N PRO A 120 31.76 24.95 -39.80
CA PRO A 120 30.76 23.94 -39.48
C PRO A 120 30.41 23.04 -40.67
N ARG A 121 30.37 21.73 -40.39
CA ARG A 121 29.97 20.68 -41.32
C ARG A 121 28.44 20.68 -41.47
N LYS A 122 27.97 20.91 -42.69
CA LYS A 122 26.56 20.83 -43.12
C LYS A 122 25.98 19.44 -42.78
N ARG A 123 24.81 19.41 -42.12
CA ARG A 123 23.95 18.23 -42.00
C ARG A 123 23.07 18.11 -43.25
N PRO A 124 22.88 16.92 -43.83
CA PRO A 124 21.84 16.69 -44.80
C PRO A 124 20.49 16.44 -44.11
N SER A 125 19.48 17.15 -44.58
CA SER A 125 18.06 16.99 -44.27
C SER A 125 17.52 15.71 -44.93
N HIS A 126 17.04 14.76 -44.12
CA HIS A 126 16.25 13.63 -44.59
C HIS A 126 14.77 14.03 -44.63
N THR A 127 14.25 14.16 -45.84
CA THR A 127 12.83 14.28 -46.17
C THR A 127 12.18 12.90 -46.01
N LEU A 128 11.28 12.74 -45.04
CA LEU A 128 10.43 11.55 -44.90
C LEU A 128 9.20 11.71 -45.79
N VAL A 129 9.08 10.79 -46.75
CA VAL A 129 7.93 10.60 -47.63
C VAL A 129 6.90 9.73 -46.89
N LEU A 130 5.69 10.26 -46.67
CA LEU A 130 4.51 9.48 -46.28
C LEU A 130 3.81 8.98 -47.56
N PRO A 131 3.36 7.72 -47.60
CA PRO A 131 2.28 7.33 -48.49
C PRO A 131 0.97 7.19 -47.71
N ALA A 132 -0.02 7.96 -48.15
CA ALA A 132 -1.42 7.72 -47.88
C ALA A 132 -1.97 6.79 -48.97
N THR A 133 -2.70 5.73 -48.58
CA THR A 133 -3.75 5.15 -49.44
C THR A 133 -4.85 4.53 -48.59
N ALA A 134 -6.06 4.96 -48.89
CA ALA A 134 -7.34 4.50 -48.37
C ALA A 134 -7.76 3.13 -48.93
N ARG A 135 -8.66 2.42 -48.22
CA ARG A 135 -10.03 2.12 -48.67
C ARG A 135 -10.87 1.40 -47.59
N PRO A 136 -12.20 1.60 -47.59
CA PRO A 136 -13.12 1.01 -46.62
C PRO A 136 -13.70 -0.33 -47.12
N TYR A 137 -14.04 -1.24 -46.20
CA TYR A 137 -14.73 -2.49 -46.54
C TYR A 137 -16.05 -2.63 -45.77
N ARG A 138 -17.12 -2.49 -46.56
CA ARG A 138 -18.49 -3.05 -46.52
C ARG A 138 -19.04 -3.72 -45.26
N ASP A 139 -20.23 -3.21 -44.91
CA ASP A 139 -21.38 -3.88 -44.31
C ASP A 139 -21.65 -5.29 -44.83
N ARG A 140 -22.02 -6.19 -43.90
CA ARG A 140 -23.00 -7.24 -44.14
C ARG A 140 -23.78 -7.55 -42.86
N ASN A 141 -25.05 -7.16 -42.90
CA ASN A 141 -26.14 -7.76 -42.14
C ASN A 141 -26.26 -9.25 -42.47
N ASP A 142 -26.59 -10.05 -41.46
CA ASP A 142 -27.53 -11.18 -41.42
C ASP A 142 -27.53 -11.63 -39.94
N GLY A 143 -28.59 -11.56 -39.14
CA GLY A 143 -29.98 -11.90 -39.45
C GLY A 143 -30.23 -13.35 -39.06
N HIS A 144 -30.26 -13.69 -37.76
CA HIS A 144 -30.80 -14.97 -37.31
C HIS A 144 -31.50 -14.85 -35.95
N ASP A 145 -32.81 -14.71 -36.03
CA ASP A 145 -33.77 -15.13 -35.02
C ASP A 145 -33.69 -16.65 -34.84
N SER A 146 -33.67 -17.13 -33.60
CA SER A 146 -34.15 -18.47 -33.23
C SER A 146 -34.58 -18.48 -31.77
N ALA A 147 -35.89 -18.53 -31.60
CA ALA A 147 -36.58 -18.80 -30.35
C ALA A 147 -36.52 -20.30 -30.00
N SER A 148 -36.25 -20.59 -28.73
CA SER A 148 -36.55 -21.87 -28.04
C SER A 148 -36.79 -21.50 -26.57
N LYS A 149 -38.03 -21.49 -26.04
CA LYS A 149 -38.71 -22.64 -25.37
C LYS A 149 -37.69 -23.53 -24.64
N GLY A 150 -37.61 -23.57 -23.31
CA GLY A 150 -38.67 -23.72 -22.32
C GLY A 150 -38.74 -25.19 -21.91
N LEU A 151 -38.26 -25.51 -20.70
CA LEU A 151 -38.43 -26.72 -19.86
C LEU A 151 -37.50 -26.52 -18.64
N GLU A 152 -38.06 -26.21 -17.46
CA GLU A 152 -38.25 -27.15 -16.35
C GLU A 152 -36.94 -27.78 -15.85
N GLU A 153 -36.49 -27.41 -14.65
CA GLU A 153 -36.42 -28.37 -13.54
C GLU A 153 -36.14 -27.66 -12.20
N GLU A 154 -36.94 -28.10 -11.24
CA GLU A 154 -37.09 -27.75 -9.84
C GLU A 154 -36.23 -28.73 -9.03
N GLU A 155 -35.46 -28.27 -8.04
CA GLU A 155 -34.96 -28.98 -6.84
C GLU A 155 -33.60 -28.44 -6.38
N VAL A 156 -33.58 -27.55 -5.39
CA VAL A 156 -32.59 -27.62 -4.29
C VAL A 156 -33.19 -26.96 -3.03
N GLN A 157 -33.79 -27.77 -2.16
CA GLN A 157 -33.92 -27.47 -0.74
C GLN A 157 -33.42 -28.66 0.08
N LYS A 158 -32.19 -28.59 0.60
CA LYS A 158 -31.89 -28.98 1.99
C LYS A 158 -30.43 -28.73 2.38
N ALA A 159 -30.29 -28.48 3.68
CA ALA A 159 -29.09 -28.54 4.52
C ALA A 159 -28.23 -27.27 4.61
N LYS A 160 -28.43 -26.54 5.72
CA LYS A 160 -27.39 -26.43 6.75
C LYS A 160 -27.96 -25.90 8.07
N SER A 161 -28.21 -26.84 8.98
CA SER A 161 -28.14 -26.63 10.42
C SER A 161 -26.68 -26.76 10.87
N ASP A 162 -26.39 -26.19 12.04
CA ASP A 162 -25.22 -26.36 12.90
C ASP A 162 -24.10 -25.32 12.77
N ARG A 163 -24.23 -24.27 13.59
CA ARG A 163 -23.09 -23.48 14.12
C ARG A 163 -23.11 -23.51 15.64
N LEU A 164 -22.05 -24.05 16.22
CA LEU A 164 -21.68 -23.90 17.63
C LEU A 164 -21.11 -22.49 17.89
N PRO A 165 -21.21 -21.96 19.13
CA PRO A 165 -20.79 -20.60 19.47
C PRO A 165 -19.34 -20.54 20.00
N GLY A 166 -18.67 -19.40 19.81
CA GLY A 166 -17.56 -19.01 20.69
C GLY A 166 -16.34 -18.37 20.04
N VAL A 167 -16.48 -17.19 19.42
CA VAL A 167 -15.41 -16.16 19.35
C VAL A 167 -16.10 -14.79 19.31
N GLN A 168 -15.97 -13.98 20.37
CA GLN A 168 -16.52 -12.62 20.41
C GLN A 168 -15.65 -11.68 19.57
N ARG A 169 -16.18 -11.28 18.41
CA ARG A 169 -15.67 -10.17 17.58
C ARG A 169 -16.45 -8.91 17.95
N TRP A 170 -15.76 -7.85 18.35
CA TRP A 170 -16.37 -6.55 18.66
C TRP A 170 -16.64 -5.80 17.36
N ASP A 171 -17.83 -6.00 16.79
CA ASP A 171 -18.31 -5.20 15.65
C ASP A 171 -18.91 -3.88 16.15
N PHE A 172 -18.25 -2.76 15.82
CA PHE A 172 -18.80 -1.41 15.95
C PHE A 172 -19.91 -1.20 14.89
N ARG A 173 -21.13 -1.65 15.18
CA ARG A 173 -22.34 -1.17 14.52
C ARG A 173 -23.17 -0.35 15.51
N ARG A 174 -23.31 0.95 15.21
CA ARG A 174 -24.20 1.89 15.89
C ARG A 174 -25.63 1.31 15.93
N ARG A 175 -26.15 1.05 17.13
CA ARG A 175 -27.59 1.06 17.40
C ARG A 175 -27.89 2.34 18.18
N GLY A 176 -28.54 3.30 17.53
CA GLY A 176 -29.22 4.38 18.24
C GLY A 176 -30.51 3.87 18.89
N PRO A 177 -31.02 4.53 19.93
CA PRO A 177 -32.23 4.11 20.63
C PRO A 177 -33.47 4.29 19.75
N ALA A 178 -34.37 3.31 19.83
CA ALA A 178 -35.63 3.27 19.09
C ALA A 178 -36.55 4.43 19.49
N LEU A 179 -36.80 5.34 18.55
CA LEU A 179 -37.93 6.25 18.57
C LEU A 179 -38.89 5.84 17.44
N SER A 180 -40.17 5.95 17.76
CA SER A 180 -41.35 5.40 17.09
C SER A 180 -41.36 5.48 15.57
N GLN A 181 -41.71 4.36 14.93
CA GLN A 181 -41.94 4.25 13.49
C GLN A 181 -43.22 5.00 13.09
N GLU A 182 -43.07 6.19 12.49
CA GLU A 182 -44.01 6.68 11.50
C GLU A 182 -43.46 6.36 10.11
N SER A 183 -44.24 5.62 9.33
CA SER A 183 -43.95 5.21 7.97
C SER A 183 -43.85 6.42 7.04
N THR A 184 -42.63 6.84 6.73
CA THR A 184 -42.34 7.73 5.61
C THR A 184 -41.52 6.96 4.58
N SER A 185 -42.02 6.92 3.35
CA SER A 185 -41.32 6.37 2.18
C SER A 185 -39.87 6.88 2.11
N PRO A 186 -38.92 6.08 1.59
CA PRO A 186 -37.54 6.51 1.44
C PRO A 186 -37.51 7.74 0.53
N ALA A 187 -37.28 8.90 1.13
CA ALA A 187 -37.07 10.13 0.41
C ALA A 187 -35.89 9.90 -0.55
N SER A 188 -36.16 10.05 -1.84
CA SER A 188 -35.15 10.16 -2.88
C SER A 188 -34.03 11.10 -2.39
N PRO A 189 -32.74 10.76 -2.55
CA PRO A 189 -31.65 11.59 -2.07
C PRO A 189 -31.85 12.98 -2.66
N ARG A 190 -32.16 13.95 -1.78
CA ARG A 190 -32.41 15.34 -2.17
C ARG A 190 -31.27 15.76 -3.07
N GLY A 191 -31.60 16.17 -4.30
CA GLY A 191 -30.61 16.65 -5.25
C GLY A 191 -29.76 17.71 -4.56
N HIS A 192 -28.52 17.35 -4.23
CA HIS A 192 -27.52 18.30 -3.78
C HIS A 192 -27.35 19.24 -4.96
N ARG A 193 -27.92 20.44 -4.84
CA ARG A 193 -27.56 21.55 -5.71
C ARG A 193 -26.04 21.62 -5.62
N GLU A 194 -25.36 21.48 -6.75
CA GLU A 194 -23.91 21.62 -6.82
C GLU A 194 -23.59 23.05 -6.37
N ASP A 195 -23.30 23.22 -5.08
CA ASP A 195 -22.85 24.49 -4.54
C ASP A 195 -21.59 24.88 -5.34
N SER A 196 -21.60 26.08 -5.92
CA SER A 196 -20.44 26.53 -6.68
C SER A 196 -19.25 26.73 -5.73
N ILE A 197 -18.02 26.69 -6.26
CA ILE A 197 -16.82 27.00 -5.46
C ILE A 197 -16.95 28.39 -4.80
N ALA A 198 -17.61 29.34 -5.46
CA ALA A 198 -17.87 30.67 -4.90
C ALA A 198 -18.80 30.61 -3.68
N ASP A 199 -19.88 29.81 -3.73
CA ASP A 199 -20.79 29.63 -2.60
C ASP A 199 -20.08 28.97 -1.41
N LEU A 200 -19.19 27.99 -1.69
CA LEU A 200 -18.35 27.38 -0.67
C LEU A 200 -17.41 28.39 -0.02
N MET A 201 -16.71 29.21 -0.82
CA MET A 201 -15.81 30.22 -0.29
C MET A 201 -16.57 31.26 0.52
N ALA A 202 -17.76 31.70 0.08
CA ALA A 202 -18.61 32.60 0.87
C ALA A 202 -18.94 32.01 2.25
N LYS A 203 -19.33 30.73 2.32
CA LYS A 203 -19.58 30.04 3.61
C LYS A 203 -18.34 29.99 4.50
N ILE A 204 -17.16 29.74 3.92
CA ILE A 204 -15.90 29.73 4.67
C ILE A 204 -15.59 31.12 5.23
N LEU A 205 -15.80 32.19 4.44
CA LEU A 205 -15.51 33.56 4.85
C LEU A 205 -16.52 34.12 5.85
N ASP A 206 -17.77 33.65 5.79
CA ASP A 206 -18.78 33.98 6.80
C ASP A 206 -18.41 33.43 8.18
N GLU A 207 -17.75 32.26 8.24
CA GLU A 207 -17.30 31.65 9.48
C GLU A 207 -15.91 32.12 9.93
N GLU A 208 -14.97 32.30 8.99
CA GLU A 208 -13.58 32.66 9.25
C GLU A 208 -13.13 33.81 8.32
N PRO A 209 -13.49 35.07 8.63
CA PRO A 209 -13.24 36.22 7.75
C PRO A 209 -11.76 36.46 7.41
N ASP A 210 -10.86 36.05 8.31
CA ASP A 210 -9.42 36.15 8.13
C ASP A 210 -8.91 35.21 7.01
N CYS A 211 -9.71 34.24 6.55
CA CYS A 211 -9.33 33.26 5.54
C CYS A 211 -9.54 33.71 4.08
N HIS A 212 -9.70 35.02 3.79
CA HIS A 212 -9.85 35.55 2.42
C HIS A 212 -8.82 35.04 1.40
N TRP A 213 -7.57 34.87 1.83
CA TRP A 213 -6.49 34.32 0.99
C TRP A 213 -6.75 32.88 0.51
N MET A 214 -7.60 32.12 1.20
CA MET A 214 -7.95 30.76 0.82
C MET A 214 -8.69 30.73 -0.52
N GLU A 215 -9.45 31.77 -0.87
CA GLU A 215 -10.09 31.89 -2.18
C GLU A 215 -9.04 31.96 -3.29
N GLU A 216 -8.01 32.81 -3.12
CA GLU A 216 -6.89 32.95 -4.06
C GLU A 216 -6.09 31.65 -4.21
N LEU A 217 -6.00 30.85 -3.15
CA LEU A 217 -5.34 29.55 -3.19
C LEU A 217 -6.20 28.48 -3.86
N TRP A 218 -7.43 28.25 -3.36
CA TRP A 218 -8.24 27.10 -3.73
C TRP A 218 -8.85 27.20 -5.11
N LEU A 219 -9.22 28.40 -5.56
CA LEU A 219 -9.82 28.55 -6.88
C LEU A 219 -8.86 28.05 -7.98
N PRO A 220 -7.58 28.47 -8.05
CA PRO A 220 -6.62 27.86 -8.98
C PRO A 220 -6.34 26.38 -8.68
N VAL A 221 -6.25 25.97 -7.41
CA VAL A 221 -5.93 24.59 -7.03
C VAL A 221 -6.98 23.59 -7.55
N LEU A 222 -8.25 23.99 -7.52
CA LEU A 222 -9.39 23.18 -7.94
C LEU A 222 -9.75 23.34 -9.43
N SER A 223 -9.32 24.42 -10.08
CA SER A 223 -9.61 24.66 -11.51
C SER A 223 -8.46 24.37 -12.46
N LYS A 224 -7.21 24.70 -12.11
CA LYS A 224 -6.05 24.58 -13.02
C LYS A 224 -5.50 23.17 -13.07
N SER A 225 -5.03 22.75 -14.23
CA SER A 225 -4.24 21.53 -14.39
C SER A 225 -2.81 21.74 -13.87
N PRO A 226 -2.16 20.70 -13.32
CA PRO A 226 -0.77 20.81 -12.88
C PRO A 226 0.16 21.04 -14.09
N PRO A 227 1.33 21.69 -13.88
CA PRO A 227 2.32 21.89 -14.94
C PRO A 227 2.76 20.58 -15.59
N GLU A 228 3.13 20.63 -16.87
CA GLU A 228 3.50 19.44 -17.66
C GLU A 228 4.66 18.64 -17.05
N VAL A 229 5.62 19.31 -16.40
CA VAL A 229 6.73 18.65 -15.68
C VAL A 229 6.23 17.68 -14.58
N CYS A 230 5.04 17.94 -14.04
CA CYS A 230 4.38 17.10 -13.05
C CYS A 230 3.70 15.86 -13.64
N SER A 231 3.51 15.76 -14.96
CA SER A 231 2.96 14.55 -15.59
C SER A 231 3.75 13.28 -15.24
N SER A 232 5.08 13.41 -15.11
CA SER A 232 5.95 12.26 -14.85
C SER A 232 5.84 11.69 -13.42
N ILE A 233 5.24 12.46 -12.50
CA ILE A 233 4.96 12.05 -11.12
C ILE A 233 3.49 11.68 -10.92
N SER A 234 2.56 12.30 -11.66
CA SER A 234 1.12 12.06 -11.50
C SER A 234 0.70 10.62 -11.84
N HIS A 235 1.47 9.88 -12.62
CA HIS A 235 1.16 8.49 -13.00
C HIS A 235 1.96 7.44 -12.22
N ARG A 236 2.57 7.83 -11.09
CA ARG A 236 3.34 6.90 -10.24
C ARG A 236 2.43 6.22 -9.22
N ALA A 237 2.56 4.90 -9.10
CA ALA A 237 1.89 4.12 -8.07
C ALA A 237 2.49 4.39 -6.68
N ILE A 238 1.73 4.04 -5.63
CA ILE A 238 2.12 4.26 -4.23
C ILE A 238 3.47 3.62 -3.86
N GLY A 239 3.81 2.47 -4.46
CA GLY A 239 5.08 1.79 -4.20
C GLY A 239 6.31 2.65 -4.53
N TYR A 240 6.23 3.49 -5.57
CA TYR A 240 7.30 4.43 -5.93
C TYR A 240 7.50 5.50 -4.87
N TRP A 241 6.41 6.02 -4.30
CA TRP A 241 6.45 7.05 -3.26
C TRP A 241 6.97 6.51 -1.93
N VAL A 242 6.63 5.26 -1.60
CA VAL A 242 7.20 4.54 -0.46
C VAL A 242 8.71 4.36 -0.60
N ASP A 243 9.21 4.08 -1.81
CA ASP A 243 10.66 4.02 -2.05
C ASP A 243 11.35 5.37 -1.84
N LEU A 244 10.73 6.46 -2.30
CA LEU A 244 11.26 7.81 -2.05
C LEU A 244 11.28 8.14 -0.57
N PHE A 245 10.17 7.91 0.14
CA PHE A 245 10.10 8.08 1.59
C PHE A 245 11.20 7.28 2.30
N ASN A 246 11.39 6.01 1.92
CA ASN A 246 12.40 5.15 2.50
C ASN A 246 13.84 5.69 2.28
N ARG A 247 14.12 6.30 1.12
CA ARG A 247 15.42 6.95 0.87
C ARG A 247 15.59 8.21 1.72
N TRP A 248 14.54 9.01 1.86
CA TRP A 248 14.57 10.22 2.67
C TRP A 248 14.79 9.90 4.16
N GLN A 249 14.04 8.94 4.72
CA GLN A 249 14.25 8.47 6.09
C GLN A 249 15.61 7.78 6.26
N GLY A 250 16.05 7.02 5.26
CA GLY A 250 17.38 6.41 5.24
C GLY A 250 18.51 7.43 5.27
N ALA A 251 18.35 8.60 4.66
CA ALA A 251 19.32 9.70 4.74
C ALA A 251 19.46 10.26 6.16
N GLY A 252 18.40 10.19 6.98
CA GLY A 252 18.42 10.48 8.41
C GLY A 252 18.83 9.30 9.30
N GLY A 253 19.29 8.19 8.70
CA GLY A 253 19.70 7.00 9.44
C GLY A 253 18.54 6.24 10.11
N TRP A 254 17.30 6.41 9.65
CA TRP A 254 16.10 5.82 10.27
C TRP A 254 15.87 6.24 11.74
N ILE A 255 16.37 7.42 12.10
CA ILE A 255 16.10 8.02 13.40
C ILE A 255 14.97 9.04 13.20
N PRO A 256 13.82 8.89 13.88
CA PRO A 256 12.76 9.90 13.94
C PRO A 256 13.29 11.34 14.05
N GLY A 257 12.75 12.24 13.23
CA GLY A 257 13.11 13.66 13.18
C GLY A 257 14.52 13.98 12.64
N CYS A 258 15.34 12.97 12.30
CA CYS A 258 16.70 13.18 11.79
C CYS A 258 16.79 13.19 10.26
N ALA A 259 15.70 12.91 9.54
CA ALA A 259 15.66 13.06 8.09
C ALA A 259 15.86 14.53 7.69
N PRO A 260 16.58 14.82 6.60
CA PRO A 260 16.89 16.19 6.21
C PRO A 260 15.60 16.97 5.90
N LYS A 261 15.39 18.11 6.59
CA LYS A 261 14.22 18.99 6.38
C LYS A 261 14.32 19.82 5.09
N LEU A 262 15.53 20.05 4.61
CA LEU A 262 15.85 20.76 3.38
C LEU A 262 16.95 20.01 2.64
N MET A 263 16.86 19.96 1.33
CA MET A 263 17.86 19.36 0.44
C MET A 263 18.40 20.38 -0.56
N ASP A 264 19.69 20.32 -0.83
CA ASP A 264 20.30 20.99 -1.97
C ASP A 264 20.00 20.25 -3.30
N ALA A 265 20.41 20.81 -4.44
CA ALA A 265 20.09 20.19 -5.73
C ALA A 265 20.78 18.83 -5.94
N SER A 266 21.93 18.58 -5.32
CA SER A 266 22.66 17.32 -5.43
C SER A 266 22.02 16.25 -4.54
N GLU A 267 21.69 16.61 -3.30
CA GLU A 267 20.97 15.74 -2.37
C GLU A 267 19.58 15.39 -2.93
N PHE A 268 18.88 16.37 -3.47
CA PHE A 268 17.57 16.16 -4.08
C PHE A 268 17.64 15.27 -5.33
N ARG A 269 18.70 15.39 -6.15
CA ARG A 269 18.97 14.49 -7.28
C ARG A 269 19.07 13.04 -6.83
N ASP A 270 19.84 12.79 -5.77
CA ASP A 270 20.09 11.45 -5.26
C ASP A 270 18.83 10.88 -4.59
N PHE A 271 18.06 11.73 -3.89
CA PHE A 271 16.75 11.42 -3.34
C PHE A 271 15.77 10.93 -4.43
N ILE A 272 15.53 11.72 -5.48
CA ILE A 272 14.59 11.36 -6.55
C ILE A 272 15.16 10.37 -7.58
N ALA A 273 16.47 10.11 -7.54
CA ALA A 273 17.24 9.34 -8.52
C ALA A 273 16.94 9.73 -9.98
N ALA A 274 17.01 11.02 -10.28
CA ALA A 274 16.76 11.55 -11.62
C ALA A 274 17.96 12.33 -12.17
N PRO A 275 18.08 12.49 -13.51
CA PRO A 275 19.11 13.34 -14.09
C PRO A 275 19.01 14.79 -13.61
N MET A 276 20.15 15.47 -13.45
CA MET A 276 20.20 16.86 -12.95
C MET A 276 19.34 17.82 -13.78
N ALA A 277 19.24 17.64 -15.10
CA ALA A 277 18.37 18.46 -15.94
C ALA A 277 16.89 18.42 -15.48
N LYS A 278 16.40 17.24 -15.07
CA LYS A 278 15.04 17.08 -14.53
C LYS A 278 14.94 17.65 -13.12
N VAL A 279 15.97 17.47 -12.29
CA VAL A 279 16.05 18.08 -10.96
C VAL A 279 15.93 19.59 -11.04
N LEU A 280 16.65 20.24 -11.96
CA LEU A 280 16.60 21.69 -12.12
C LEU A 280 15.22 22.20 -12.55
N GLN A 281 14.41 21.41 -13.26
CA GLN A 281 13.01 21.75 -13.52
C GLN A 281 12.17 21.75 -12.23
N TRP A 282 12.45 20.82 -11.31
CA TRP A 282 11.81 20.81 -9.99
C TRP A 282 12.32 21.93 -9.09
N VAL A 283 13.61 22.25 -9.12
CA VAL A 283 14.18 23.40 -8.41
C VAL A 283 13.51 24.69 -8.89
N LYS A 284 13.28 24.84 -10.20
CA LYS A 284 12.55 26.00 -10.76
C LYS A 284 11.15 26.17 -10.16
N ILE A 285 10.50 25.07 -9.81
CA ILE A 285 9.17 25.08 -9.19
C ILE A 285 9.30 25.36 -7.68
N PHE A 286 10.03 24.50 -6.95
CA PHE A 286 10.08 24.48 -5.48
C PHE A 286 10.98 25.53 -4.83
N ASP A 287 11.96 26.03 -5.55
CA ASP A 287 12.84 27.11 -5.10
C ASP A 287 13.20 28.06 -6.26
N PRO A 288 12.21 28.81 -6.80
CA PRO A 288 12.43 29.74 -7.91
C PRO A 288 13.56 30.74 -7.65
N PRO A 289 13.70 31.34 -6.45
CA PRO A 289 14.81 32.25 -6.16
C PRO A 289 16.19 31.61 -6.31
N SER A 290 16.40 30.38 -5.81
CA SER A 290 17.68 29.69 -6.01
C SER A 290 17.89 29.27 -7.45
N TYR A 291 16.82 28.88 -8.16
CA TYR A 291 16.91 28.59 -9.59
C TYR A 291 17.38 29.80 -10.41
N SER A 292 16.83 30.99 -10.17
CA SER A 292 17.27 32.22 -10.85
C SER A 292 18.75 32.53 -10.58
N ARG A 293 19.23 32.30 -9.35
CA ARG A 293 20.67 32.45 -9.02
C ARG A 293 21.53 31.41 -9.73
N LEU A 294 21.05 30.17 -9.83
CA LEU A 294 21.71 29.10 -10.58
C LEU A 294 21.84 29.44 -12.06
N GLU A 295 20.76 29.94 -12.67
CA GLU A 295 20.74 30.32 -14.08
C GLU A 295 21.67 31.51 -14.36
N ALA A 296 21.72 32.49 -13.46
CA ALA A 296 22.58 33.66 -13.59
C ALA A 296 24.08 33.31 -13.44
N THR A 297 24.42 32.45 -12.48
CA THR A 297 25.83 32.12 -12.18
C THR A 297 26.38 30.98 -13.04
N LYS A 298 25.51 30.06 -13.50
CA LYS A 298 25.88 28.80 -14.20
C LYS A 298 26.94 27.98 -13.46
N SER A 299 27.08 28.16 -12.15
CA SER A 299 28.11 27.51 -11.33
C SER A 299 27.53 26.29 -10.62
N THR A 300 28.28 25.19 -10.63
CA THR A 300 27.93 23.98 -9.88
C THR A 300 27.93 24.21 -8.37
N MET A 301 28.73 25.16 -7.87
CA MET A 301 28.75 25.52 -6.44
C MET A 301 27.41 26.12 -5.99
N ALA A 302 26.68 26.77 -6.90
CA ALA A 302 25.38 27.33 -6.57
C ALA A 302 24.31 26.23 -6.33
N TYR A 303 24.57 24.95 -6.68
CA TYR A 303 23.68 23.83 -6.34
C TYR A 303 23.48 23.69 -4.83
N GLN A 304 24.50 24.04 -4.03
CA GLN A 304 24.47 24.04 -2.57
C GLN A 304 23.60 25.16 -1.98
N SER A 305 23.13 26.12 -2.78
CA SER A 305 22.25 27.19 -2.32
C SER A 305 20.76 26.86 -2.42
N VAL A 306 20.42 25.78 -3.14
CA VAL A 306 19.05 25.29 -3.29
C VAL A 306 18.52 24.75 -1.97
N ARG A 307 17.26 25.03 -1.65
CA ARG A 307 16.60 24.57 -0.43
C ARG A 307 15.21 24.01 -0.76
N ILE A 308 15.17 22.76 -1.20
CA ILE A 308 13.89 22.05 -1.44
C ILE A 308 13.45 21.36 -0.15
N SER A 309 12.20 21.56 0.26
CA SER A 309 11.58 20.80 1.36
C SER A 309 11.08 19.44 0.87
N PRO A 310 11.62 18.31 1.36
CA PRO A 310 11.13 16.98 0.99
C PRO A 310 9.67 16.76 1.40
N GLY A 311 9.24 17.28 2.56
CA GLY A 311 7.85 17.18 3.02
C GLY A 311 6.87 17.86 2.07
N ALA A 312 7.18 19.09 1.61
CA ALA A 312 6.35 19.80 0.62
C ALA A 312 6.35 19.10 -0.75
N PHE A 313 7.49 18.57 -1.19
CA PHE A 313 7.60 17.82 -2.43
C PHE A 313 6.80 16.52 -2.38
N LEU A 314 7.00 15.68 -1.36
CA LEU A 314 6.28 14.42 -1.19
C LEU A 314 4.76 14.63 -1.09
N THR A 315 4.33 15.62 -0.30
CA THR A 315 2.90 15.94 -0.12
C THR A 315 2.25 16.38 -1.42
N SER A 316 2.85 17.31 -2.16
CA SER A 316 2.28 17.75 -3.44
C SER A 316 2.31 16.64 -4.49
N ALA A 317 3.38 15.85 -4.53
CA ALA A 317 3.53 14.79 -5.51
C ALA A 317 2.56 13.62 -5.30
N ILE A 318 2.31 13.24 -4.04
CA ILE A 318 1.32 12.21 -3.73
C ILE A 318 -0.11 12.70 -3.96
N LEU A 319 -0.41 13.98 -3.69
CA LEU A 319 -1.72 14.57 -4.00
C LEU A 319 -2.03 14.51 -5.49
N LEU A 320 -1.05 14.84 -6.33
CA LEU A 320 -1.17 14.82 -7.80
C LEU A 320 -1.13 13.42 -8.41
N ALA A 321 -0.83 12.38 -7.63
CA ALA A 321 -0.75 11.01 -8.12
C ALA A 321 -2.14 10.44 -8.43
N THR A 322 -2.49 10.39 -9.72
CA THR A 322 -3.77 9.89 -10.25
C THR A 322 -4.01 8.40 -10.04
N LYS A 323 -2.96 7.62 -9.76
CA LYS A 323 -3.02 6.16 -9.58
C LYS A 323 -3.09 5.71 -8.13
N ILE A 324 -3.46 6.61 -7.23
CA ILE A 324 -3.51 6.34 -5.79
C ILE A 324 -4.88 6.78 -5.29
N ALA A 325 -5.54 5.87 -4.58
CA ALA A 325 -6.83 6.13 -3.98
C ALA A 325 -6.69 7.19 -2.87
N LYS A 326 -7.78 7.93 -2.61
CA LYS A 326 -7.74 9.12 -1.76
C LYS A 326 -7.32 8.83 -0.32
N LYS A 327 -7.74 7.70 0.27
CA LYS A 327 -7.34 7.34 1.64
C LYS A 327 -5.87 6.93 1.71
N GLN A 328 -5.37 6.12 0.77
CA GLN A 328 -3.93 5.84 0.67
C GLN A 328 -3.08 7.11 0.58
N LYS A 329 -3.48 8.10 -0.23
CA LYS A 329 -2.77 9.38 -0.29
C LYS A 329 -2.75 10.06 1.06
N LEU A 330 -3.91 10.16 1.71
CA LEU A 330 -4.02 10.82 3.00
C LEU A 330 -3.19 10.10 4.07
N ARG A 331 -3.27 8.77 4.16
CA ARG A 331 -2.46 7.95 5.07
C ARG A 331 -0.97 8.09 4.82
N PHE A 332 -0.56 8.12 3.55
CA PHE A 332 0.84 8.38 3.20
C PHE A 332 1.26 9.77 3.70
N ILE A 333 0.44 10.81 3.47
CA ILE A 333 0.74 12.17 3.92
C ILE A 333 0.80 12.24 5.43
N LEU A 334 -0.19 11.72 6.16
CA LEU A 334 -0.20 11.71 7.62
C LEU A 334 1.05 10.98 8.16
N GLY A 335 1.34 9.81 7.62
CA GLY A 335 2.51 9.03 8.00
C GLY A 335 3.87 9.59 7.58
N VAL A 336 3.93 10.67 6.77
CA VAL A 336 5.17 11.40 6.46
C VAL A 336 5.56 12.38 7.59
N PHE A 337 4.57 12.84 8.36
CA PHE A 337 4.76 13.85 9.41
C PHE A 337 4.57 13.29 10.84
N ASP A 338 4.26 12.00 10.97
CA ASP A 338 4.14 11.28 12.26
C ASP A 338 5.51 10.76 12.66
N GLU A 339 6.40 11.68 13.06
CA GLU A 339 7.82 11.37 13.24
C GLU A 339 8.02 10.28 14.30
N ASP A 340 7.15 10.21 15.31
CA ASP A 340 7.23 9.25 16.42
C ASP A 340 6.44 7.94 16.19
N ASP A 341 5.80 7.78 15.03
CA ASP A 341 4.91 6.67 14.66
C ASP A 341 3.73 6.46 15.63
N SER A 342 3.22 7.53 16.27
CA SER A 342 2.16 7.47 17.28
C SER A 342 0.76 7.26 16.72
N GLU A 343 0.57 7.43 15.40
CA GLU A 343 -0.76 7.47 14.75
C GLU A 343 -1.67 8.59 15.29
N THR A 344 -1.04 9.60 15.88
CA THR A 344 -1.68 10.82 16.35
C THR A 344 -0.82 11.99 15.94
N PHE A 345 -1.41 13.18 15.80
CA PHE A 345 -0.63 14.39 15.66
C PHE A 345 -0.76 15.26 16.88
N ASP A 346 0.40 15.66 17.41
CA ASP A 346 0.44 16.86 18.22
C ASP A 346 0.24 18.12 17.34
N ARG A 347 0.16 19.28 18.00
CA ARG A 347 -0.03 20.55 17.31
C ARG A 347 1.14 20.89 16.38
N SER A 348 2.36 20.58 16.77
CA SER A 348 3.57 20.91 16.00
C SER A 348 3.61 20.12 14.70
N GLU A 349 3.39 18.81 14.76
CA GLU A 349 3.35 17.91 13.61
C GLU A 349 2.26 18.32 12.63
N PHE A 350 1.05 18.61 13.13
CA PHE A 350 -0.05 19.08 12.29
C PHE A 350 0.26 20.44 11.63
N VAL A 351 0.89 21.37 12.35
CA VAL A 351 1.31 22.66 11.77
C VAL A 351 2.39 22.47 10.70
N GLU A 352 3.32 21.53 10.88
CA GLU A 352 4.36 21.20 9.89
C GLU A 352 3.75 20.55 8.64
N LEU A 353 2.82 19.61 8.82
CA LEU A 353 1.99 19.02 7.77
C LEU A 353 1.28 20.11 6.97
N MET A 354 0.47 20.95 7.62
CA MET A 354 -0.30 22.00 6.94
C MET A 354 0.60 23.01 6.24
N SER A 355 1.74 23.37 6.86
CA SER A 355 2.70 24.28 6.25
C SER A 355 3.32 23.70 4.99
N SER A 356 3.69 22.41 5.01
CA SER A 356 4.25 21.70 3.87
C SER A 356 3.23 21.44 2.78
N PHE A 357 1.99 21.12 3.16
CA PHE A 357 0.85 20.90 2.26
C PHE A 357 0.55 22.16 1.45
N LEU A 358 0.35 23.30 2.11
CA LEU A 358 0.05 24.57 1.47
C LEU A 358 1.23 25.09 0.63
N LEU A 359 2.45 24.93 1.13
CA LEU A 359 3.66 25.26 0.38
C LEU A 359 3.76 24.43 -0.89
N GLY A 360 3.65 23.10 -0.78
CA GLY A 360 3.75 22.19 -1.91
C GLY A 360 2.70 22.45 -2.98
N LEU A 361 1.44 22.58 -2.59
CA LEU A 361 0.35 22.86 -3.53
C LEU A 361 0.50 24.18 -4.25
N GLY A 362 0.71 25.26 -3.48
CA GLY A 362 0.78 26.58 -4.11
C GLY A 362 2.00 26.73 -5.01
N THR A 363 3.11 26.08 -4.64
CA THR A 363 4.30 26.02 -5.47
C THR A 363 4.03 25.27 -6.79
N VAL A 364 3.49 24.05 -6.72
CA VAL A 364 3.31 23.21 -7.92
C VAL A 364 2.25 23.79 -8.85
N LEU A 365 1.19 24.40 -8.31
CA LEU A 365 0.11 24.97 -9.12
C LEU A 365 0.32 26.45 -9.47
N GLY A 366 1.47 27.02 -9.09
CA GLY A 366 1.86 28.40 -9.40
C GLY A 366 0.91 29.44 -8.80
N THR A 367 0.39 29.18 -7.59
CA THR A 367 -0.45 30.12 -6.85
C THR A 367 0.37 30.93 -5.85
N SER A 368 -0.21 31.99 -5.30
CA SER A 368 0.37 32.73 -4.19
C SER A 368 0.48 31.81 -2.97
N VAL A 369 1.71 31.41 -2.62
CA VAL A 369 1.95 30.66 -1.39
C VAL A 369 1.92 31.64 -0.22
N PRO A 370 1.07 31.44 0.80
CA PRO A 370 1.05 32.30 1.98
C PRO A 370 2.41 32.31 2.67
N LYS A 371 2.79 33.42 3.31
CA LYS A 371 4.02 33.52 4.11
C LYS A 371 4.04 32.45 5.22
N SER A 372 5.24 32.05 5.67
CA SER A 372 5.40 30.99 6.68
C SER A 372 4.60 31.24 7.95
N THR A 373 4.58 32.47 8.46
CA THR A 373 3.80 32.86 9.64
C THR A 373 2.30 32.63 9.43
N ARG A 374 1.79 32.92 8.22
CA ARG A 374 0.38 32.71 7.87
C ARG A 374 0.04 31.22 7.78
N ARG A 375 0.93 30.41 7.19
CA ARG A 375 0.74 28.95 7.14
C ARG A 375 0.72 28.33 8.53
N GLN A 376 1.63 28.76 9.42
CA GLN A 376 1.65 28.31 10.80
C GLN A 376 0.39 28.71 11.57
N TRP A 377 -0.06 29.97 11.41
CA TRP A 377 -1.33 30.43 11.98
C TRP A 377 -2.51 29.58 11.49
N THR A 378 -2.56 29.29 10.20
CA THR A 378 -3.62 28.46 9.59
C THR A 378 -3.59 27.03 10.15
N GLY A 379 -2.41 26.43 10.29
CA GLY A 379 -2.28 25.11 10.91
C GLY A 379 -2.79 25.10 12.36
N ASN A 380 -2.48 26.13 13.14
CA ASN A 380 -2.99 26.24 14.52
C ASN A 380 -4.52 26.38 14.56
N LEU A 381 -5.08 27.27 13.73
CA LEU A 381 -6.52 27.47 13.62
C LEU A 381 -7.24 26.16 13.27
N LEU A 382 -6.76 25.45 12.24
CA LEU A 382 -7.35 24.20 11.80
C LEU A 382 -7.22 23.11 12.87
N PHE A 383 -6.09 23.03 13.58
CA PHE A 383 -5.91 22.08 14.69
C PHE A 383 -6.98 22.28 15.77
N ASP A 384 -7.12 23.52 16.26
CA ASP A 384 -8.09 23.89 17.29
C ASP A 384 -9.53 23.58 16.86
N ARG A 385 -9.85 23.91 15.62
CA ARG A 385 -11.17 23.70 15.03
C ARG A 385 -11.52 22.22 14.91
N ILE A 386 -10.63 21.42 14.32
CA ILE A 386 -10.82 19.97 14.15
C ILE A 386 -10.98 19.30 15.52
N GLN A 387 -10.11 19.64 16.48
CA GLN A 387 -10.16 19.08 17.81
C GLN A 387 -11.49 19.41 18.51
N THR A 388 -11.94 20.67 18.41
CA THR A 388 -13.20 21.13 19.00
C THR A 388 -14.39 20.41 18.40
N MET A 389 -14.49 20.38 17.07
CA MET A 389 -15.57 19.70 16.34
C MET A 389 -15.63 18.21 16.66
N SER A 390 -14.47 17.55 16.69
CA SER A 390 -14.41 16.11 16.98
C SER A 390 -14.83 15.82 18.43
N CYS A 391 -14.40 16.64 19.39
CA CYS A 391 -14.79 16.49 20.79
C CYS A 391 -16.30 16.64 21.01
N CYS A 392 -17.02 17.35 20.14
CA CYS A 392 -18.48 17.47 20.20
C CYS A 392 -19.21 16.22 19.68
N LYS A 393 -18.57 15.41 18.83
CA LYS A 393 -19.17 14.20 18.24
C LYS A 393 -18.86 12.92 19.02
N LEU A 394 -17.75 12.92 19.77
CA LEU A 394 -17.25 11.73 20.47
C LEU A 394 -17.85 11.57 21.88
N PRO A 395 -17.85 10.33 22.44
CA PRO A 395 -18.17 10.11 23.85
C PRO A 395 -17.31 10.97 24.78
N ALA A 396 -17.88 11.42 25.90
CA ALA A 396 -17.23 12.37 26.81
C ALA A 396 -15.85 11.89 27.33
N GLN A 397 -15.66 10.58 27.51
CA GLN A 397 -14.39 10.00 27.93
C GLN A 397 -13.30 10.13 26.84
N GLU A 398 -13.64 9.84 25.60
CA GLU A 398 -12.71 9.96 24.45
C GLU A 398 -12.39 11.42 24.16
N ALA A 399 -13.40 12.30 24.19
CA ALA A 399 -13.21 13.74 24.05
C ALA A 399 -12.30 14.30 25.16
N LYS A 400 -12.47 13.84 26.41
CA LYS A 400 -11.57 14.21 27.52
C LYS A 400 -10.15 13.72 27.28
N LYS A 401 -9.98 12.48 26.79
CA LYS A 401 -8.67 11.90 26.46
C LYS A 401 -7.94 12.76 25.41
N ILE A 402 -8.60 13.05 24.29
CA ILE A 402 -8.05 13.88 23.19
C ILE A 402 -7.67 15.28 23.66
N LYS A 403 -8.54 15.93 24.47
CA LYS A 403 -8.23 17.25 25.05
C LYS A 403 -7.04 17.20 26.01
N SER A 404 -6.94 16.14 26.81
CA SER A 404 -5.86 16.00 27.79
C SER A 404 -4.52 15.62 27.18
N SER A 405 -4.51 14.83 26.10
CA SER A 405 -3.27 14.49 25.39
C SER A 405 -2.76 15.65 24.55
N GLY A 406 -3.65 16.53 24.08
CA GLY A 406 -3.28 17.57 23.11
C GLY A 406 -2.92 17.01 21.74
N CYS A 407 -3.29 15.76 21.46
CA CYS A 407 -3.02 15.07 20.20
C CYS A 407 -4.31 14.64 19.50
N MET A 408 -4.33 14.67 18.18
CA MET A 408 -5.46 14.24 17.35
C MET A 408 -5.18 12.89 16.67
N PRO A 409 -5.98 11.85 16.92
CA PRO A 409 -5.90 10.59 16.19
C PRO A 409 -6.05 10.75 14.67
N PHE A 410 -5.33 9.93 13.91
CA PHE A 410 -5.42 9.90 12.45
C PHE A 410 -6.85 9.70 11.94
N SER A 411 -7.66 8.86 12.60
CA SER A 411 -9.04 8.61 12.18
C SER A 411 -9.91 9.87 12.11
N LEU A 412 -9.68 10.85 13.00
CA LEU A 412 -10.40 12.12 12.99
C LEU A 412 -9.88 13.06 11.90
N LEU A 413 -8.58 13.05 11.67
CA LEU A 413 -7.97 13.77 10.55
C LEU A 413 -8.46 13.21 9.21
N GLU A 414 -8.57 11.89 9.08
CA GLU A 414 -9.14 11.21 7.92
C GLU A 414 -10.59 11.64 7.67
N GLU A 415 -11.46 11.57 8.69
CA GLU A 415 -12.85 12.06 8.59
C GLU A 415 -12.90 13.53 8.15
N TRP A 416 -12.01 14.38 8.69
CA TRP A 416 -11.98 15.79 8.34
C TRP A 416 -11.51 16.03 6.92
N PHE A 417 -10.31 15.58 6.52
CA PHE A 417 -9.75 15.83 5.18
C PHE A 417 -10.59 15.23 4.04
N LEU A 418 -11.33 14.14 4.30
CA LEU A 418 -12.20 13.51 3.31
C LEU A 418 -13.60 14.15 3.23
N GLY A 419 -13.88 15.16 4.06
CA GLY A 419 -15.15 15.91 4.04
C GLY A 419 -16.29 15.23 4.80
N ASP A 420 -16.06 14.07 5.41
CA ASP A 420 -17.06 13.32 6.19
C ASP A 420 -17.45 14.05 7.49
N SER A 421 -16.63 15.00 7.92
CA SER A 421 -16.87 15.79 9.12
C SER A 421 -18.03 16.79 8.99
N GLY A 422 -18.40 17.18 7.77
CA GLY A 422 -19.38 18.25 7.51
C GLY A 422 -18.86 19.67 7.79
N ASP A 423 -17.57 19.84 8.08
CA ASP A 423 -16.94 21.15 8.22
C ASP A 423 -16.76 21.83 6.85
N PRO A 424 -17.28 23.05 6.60
CA PRO A 424 -17.06 23.74 5.32
C PRO A 424 -15.59 23.95 4.99
N LEU A 425 -14.71 24.11 5.99
CA LEU A 425 -13.26 24.26 5.77
C LEU A 425 -12.59 22.98 5.30
N ALA A 426 -13.19 21.81 5.51
CA ALA A 426 -12.68 20.54 5.01
C ALA A 426 -12.96 20.34 3.52
N LEU A 427 -14.05 20.94 2.99
CA LEU A 427 -14.55 20.62 1.65
C LEU A 427 -13.53 20.90 0.53
N PRO A 428 -12.75 22.01 0.52
CA PRO A 428 -11.72 22.22 -0.50
C PRO A 428 -10.65 21.12 -0.52
N PHE A 429 -10.30 20.58 0.65
CA PHE A 429 -9.36 19.46 0.75
C PHE A 429 -9.97 18.18 0.19
N ALA A 430 -11.21 17.86 0.56
CA ALA A 430 -11.93 16.70 0.07
C ALA A 430 -12.05 16.73 -1.47
N LEU A 431 -12.44 17.88 -2.03
CA LEU A 431 -12.52 18.11 -3.47
C LEU A 431 -11.16 17.95 -4.16
N LEU A 432 -10.07 18.39 -3.54
CA LEU A 432 -8.73 18.20 -4.06
C LEU A 432 -8.35 16.72 -4.13
N PHE A 433 -8.60 15.96 -3.06
CA PHE A 433 -8.35 14.52 -3.03
C PHE A 433 -9.17 13.80 -4.09
N GLU A 434 -10.46 14.13 -4.20
CA GLU A 434 -11.36 13.55 -5.21
C GLU A 434 -10.88 13.84 -6.63
N ARG A 435 -10.49 15.10 -6.90
CA ARG A 435 -10.05 15.55 -8.24
C ARG A 435 -8.88 14.75 -8.79
N TYR A 436 -7.92 14.41 -7.94
CA TYR A 436 -6.67 13.78 -8.38
C TYR A 436 -6.61 12.29 -8.04
N SER A 437 -7.65 11.68 -7.49
CA SER A 437 -7.69 10.25 -7.21
C SER A 437 -8.46 9.50 -8.29
N GLU A 438 -8.14 8.21 -8.48
CA GLU A 438 -8.82 7.36 -9.44
C GLU A 438 -10.27 7.16 -8.99
N GLY A 439 -11.23 7.68 -9.77
CA GLY A 439 -12.66 7.67 -9.45
C GLY A 439 -13.34 6.31 -9.65
N SER A 440 -12.63 5.19 -9.43
CA SER A 440 -13.26 3.89 -9.51
C SER A 440 -14.29 3.79 -8.38
N SER A 441 -15.57 3.74 -8.76
CA SER A 441 -16.70 3.54 -7.83
C SER A 441 -16.57 2.25 -7.00
N GLU A 442 -15.77 1.31 -7.50
CA GLU A 442 -15.25 0.20 -6.71
C GLU A 442 -14.02 0.72 -5.98
N ASP A 443 -14.20 1.03 -4.70
CA ASP A 443 -13.09 1.31 -3.79
C ASP A 443 -12.12 0.11 -3.83
N PRO A 444 -10.97 0.22 -4.52
CA PRO A 444 -10.01 -0.88 -4.61
C PRO A 444 -9.44 -1.23 -3.23
N GLU A 445 -9.70 -0.37 -2.25
CA GLU A 445 -9.32 -0.43 -0.84
C GLU A 445 -10.39 -1.10 0.04
N LYS A 446 -11.45 -1.70 -0.50
CA LYS A 446 -12.42 -2.46 0.30
C LYS A 446 -11.88 -3.83 0.76
N TYR A 447 -10.64 -3.89 1.22
CA TYR A 447 -10.13 -5.02 1.99
C TYR A 447 -10.44 -4.79 3.46
N GLU A 448 -11.02 -5.79 4.13
CA GLU A 448 -11.40 -5.74 5.56
C GLU A 448 -10.23 -5.51 6.54
N ASP A 449 -8.99 -5.30 6.06
CA ASP A 449 -7.77 -5.23 6.89
C ASP A 449 -6.77 -4.14 6.41
N GLU A 450 -7.27 -3.09 5.74
CA GLU A 450 -6.46 -1.97 5.23
C GLU A 450 -5.63 -1.26 6.30
N ASP A 451 -6.21 -1.07 7.48
CA ASP A 451 -5.55 -0.44 8.64
C ASP A 451 -4.28 -1.20 9.06
N ARG A 452 -4.16 -2.49 8.68
CA ARG A 452 -2.96 -3.29 8.91
C ARG A 452 -1.99 -3.33 7.75
N LYS A 453 -2.42 -3.01 6.52
CA LYS A 453 -1.65 -3.25 5.30
C LYS A 453 -0.78 -2.08 4.88
N PHE A 454 -1.19 -0.85 5.18
CA PHE A 454 -0.45 0.33 4.75
C PHE A 454 -0.26 1.34 5.89
N LYS A 455 0.89 1.21 6.56
CA LYS A 455 1.35 2.13 7.59
C LYS A 455 2.78 2.60 7.27
N MET A 456 2.96 3.91 7.22
CA MET A 456 4.29 4.51 7.15
C MET A 456 4.96 4.42 8.52
N THR A 457 6.28 4.27 8.54
CA THR A 457 7.05 4.28 9.79
C THR A 457 8.41 4.92 9.57
N HIS A 458 8.82 5.77 10.50
CA HIS A 458 10.10 6.46 10.51
C HIS A 458 11.24 5.59 11.08
N LYS A 459 10.90 4.53 11.80
CA LYS A 459 11.86 3.67 12.54
C LYS A 459 12.48 2.56 11.69
N ARG A 460 11.90 2.25 10.52
CA ARG A 460 12.38 1.16 9.65
C ARG A 460 11.88 1.32 8.22
N ARG A 461 12.50 0.58 7.31
CA ARG A 461 12.05 0.51 5.91
C ARG A 461 10.60 0.02 5.83
N VAL A 462 9.75 0.83 5.20
CA VAL A 462 8.36 0.53 4.90
C VAL A 462 8.31 -0.42 3.71
N ALA A 463 7.60 -1.55 3.86
CA ALA A 463 7.36 -2.47 2.76
C ALA A 463 6.44 -1.81 1.72
N HIS A 464 6.57 -2.19 0.45
CA HIS A 464 5.61 -1.74 -0.55
C HIS A 464 4.21 -2.22 -0.14
N PRO A 465 3.20 -1.33 -0.14
CA PRO A 465 1.82 -1.78 -0.01
C PRO A 465 1.56 -2.81 -1.09
N VAL A 466 0.78 -3.84 -0.73
CA VAL A 466 0.27 -4.78 -1.71
C VAL A 466 -0.67 -3.98 -2.62
N GLU A 467 -0.15 -3.56 -3.78
CA GLU A 467 -0.95 -2.94 -4.82
C GLU A 467 -2.13 -3.87 -5.08
N ALA A 468 -3.35 -3.39 -4.81
CA ALA A 468 -4.56 -4.16 -5.00
C ALA A 468 -4.58 -4.68 -6.44
N ALA A 469 -5.04 -5.92 -6.66
CA ALA A 469 -5.11 -6.50 -8.00
C ALA A 469 -5.97 -5.66 -8.98
N SER A 470 -6.73 -4.69 -8.46
CA SER A 470 -7.50 -3.67 -9.18
C SER A 470 -6.68 -2.49 -9.71
N SER A 471 -5.50 -2.17 -9.14
CA SER A 471 -4.57 -1.17 -9.71
C SER A 471 -3.69 -1.76 -10.81
N LEU A 472 -3.67 -3.08 -10.95
CA LEU A 472 -3.25 -3.72 -12.18
C LEU A 472 -4.33 -3.42 -13.21
N ASP A 473 -3.98 -2.54 -14.14
CA ASP A 473 -4.73 -2.19 -15.35
C ASP A 473 -5.52 -3.42 -15.88
N SER A 474 -6.72 -3.22 -16.44
CA SER A 474 -7.56 -4.33 -16.95
C SER A 474 -6.87 -5.21 -17.99
N SER A 475 -5.68 -4.77 -18.45
CA SER A 475 -4.68 -5.51 -19.21
C SER A 475 -3.92 -6.61 -18.43
N PHE A 476 -4.24 -6.88 -17.17
CA PHE A 476 -3.65 -7.96 -16.37
C PHE A 476 -4.66 -9.04 -15.98
N ILE A 477 -4.17 -10.28 -15.93
CA ILE A 477 -4.98 -11.42 -15.48
C ILE A 477 -5.21 -11.36 -13.97
N ARG A 478 -6.43 -11.71 -13.55
CA ARG A 478 -6.79 -11.88 -12.14
C ARG A 478 -6.38 -13.26 -11.63
N ARG A 479 -6.28 -13.40 -10.31
CA ARG A 479 -5.84 -14.65 -9.65
C ARG A 479 -6.79 -15.82 -9.91
N ASP A 480 -8.08 -15.57 -10.00
CA ASP A 480 -9.10 -16.58 -10.35
C ASP A 480 -9.05 -16.99 -11.83
N GLN A 481 -8.56 -16.12 -12.71
CA GLN A 481 -8.45 -16.36 -14.15
C GLN A 481 -7.22 -17.21 -14.53
N ILE A 482 -6.14 -17.17 -13.74
CA ILE A 482 -4.89 -17.88 -14.07
C ILE A 482 -5.09 -19.39 -14.16
N GLY A 483 -5.98 -19.95 -13.34
CA GLY A 483 -6.33 -21.38 -13.39
C GLY A 483 -7.02 -21.77 -14.69
N MET A 484 -7.90 -20.91 -15.22
CA MET A 484 -8.56 -21.14 -16.50
C MET A 484 -7.57 -21.07 -17.66
N LEU A 485 -6.68 -20.07 -17.66
CA LEU A 485 -5.61 -19.96 -18.67
C LEU A 485 -4.67 -21.17 -18.66
N LYS A 486 -4.31 -21.67 -17.47
CA LYS A 486 -3.50 -22.89 -17.32
C LYS A 486 -4.21 -24.09 -17.96
N ARG A 487 -5.51 -24.27 -17.71
CA ARG A 487 -6.30 -25.36 -18.30
C ARG A 487 -6.40 -25.27 -19.81
N ILE A 488 -6.63 -24.07 -20.36
CA ILE A 488 -6.63 -23.84 -21.81
C ILE A 488 -5.27 -24.22 -22.41
N PHE A 489 -4.18 -23.74 -21.82
CA PHE A 489 -2.83 -24.05 -22.29
C PHE A 489 -2.51 -25.55 -22.19
N ASP A 490 -2.77 -26.19 -21.06
CA ASP A 490 -2.49 -27.61 -20.83
C ASP A 490 -3.28 -28.49 -21.81
N PHE A 491 -4.52 -28.12 -22.11
CA PHE A 491 -5.33 -28.78 -23.15
C PHE A 491 -4.70 -28.62 -24.54
N CYS A 492 -4.36 -27.39 -24.95
CA CYS A 492 -3.73 -27.13 -26.25
C CYS A 492 -2.40 -27.85 -26.40
N LYS A 493 -1.60 -27.88 -25.33
CA LYS A 493 -0.32 -28.59 -25.26
C LYS A 493 -0.51 -30.10 -25.38
N LYS A 494 -1.54 -30.67 -24.74
CA LYS A 494 -1.87 -32.09 -24.83
C LYS A 494 -2.30 -32.50 -26.24
N GLU A 495 -3.17 -31.71 -26.87
CA GLU A 495 -3.66 -31.97 -28.23
C GLU A 495 -2.65 -31.61 -29.32
N CYS A 496 -1.50 -31.02 -28.94
CA CYS A 496 -0.52 -30.49 -29.87
C CYS A 496 -1.20 -29.58 -30.91
N CYS A 497 -2.00 -28.61 -30.46
CA CYS A 497 -2.70 -27.64 -31.31
C CYS A 497 -3.00 -26.38 -30.50
N TYR A 498 -2.60 -25.20 -30.98
CA TYR A 498 -2.94 -23.92 -30.33
C TYR A 498 -3.94 -23.10 -31.15
N SER A 499 -4.40 -23.59 -32.31
CA SER A 499 -5.38 -22.91 -33.15
C SER A 499 -6.83 -23.29 -32.78
N PHE A 500 -7.22 -23.09 -31.52
CA PHE A 500 -8.58 -23.31 -31.05
C PHE A 500 -9.39 -22.01 -31.04
N SER A 501 -10.66 -22.11 -31.38
CA SER A 501 -11.65 -21.05 -31.17
C SER A 501 -12.22 -21.07 -29.74
N HIS A 502 -12.87 -19.98 -29.33
CA HIS A 502 -13.46 -19.85 -27.99
C HIS A 502 -14.46 -20.98 -27.68
N TRP A 503 -15.35 -21.27 -28.62
CA TRP A 503 -16.38 -22.31 -28.44
C TRP A 503 -15.77 -23.72 -28.36
N GLU A 504 -14.69 -24.00 -29.11
CA GLU A 504 -13.99 -25.29 -29.05
C GLU A 504 -13.34 -25.49 -27.70
N ALA A 505 -12.71 -24.44 -27.16
CA ALA A 505 -12.11 -24.48 -25.84
C ALA A 505 -13.16 -24.71 -24.73
N GLU A 506 -14.31 -24.02 -24.79
CA GLU A 506 -15.41 -24.24 -23.83
C GLU A 506 -15.96 -25.67 -23.91
N ARG A 507 -16.18 -26.19 -25.12
CA ARG A 507 -16.66 -27.56 -25.35
C ARG A 507 -15.65 -28.58 -24.83
N ALA A 508 -14.36 -28.39 -25.10
CA ALA A 508 -13.29 -29.30 -24.70
C ALA A 508 -13.10 -29.33 -23.18
N LEU A 509 -13.11 -28.16 -22.53
CA LEU A 509 -12.90 -28.03 -21.09
C LEU A 509 -14.18 -28.25 -20.27
N LYS A 510 -15.35 -28.39 -20.93
CA LYS A 510 -16.66 -28.51 -20.29
C LYS A 510 -16.90 -27.42 -19.24
N THR A 511 -16.40 -26.22 -19.51
CA THR A 511 -16.47 -25.08 -18.59
C THR A 511 -16.64 -23.80 -19.41
N SER A 512 -17.50 -22.89 -18.98
CA SER A 512 -17.63 -21.58 -19.63
C SER A 512 -16.39 -20.73 -19.37
N ILE A 513 -15.91 -20.07 -20.42
CA ILE A 513 -14.75 -19.17 -20.41
C ILE A 513 -15.28 -17.77 -20.65
N HIS A 514 -15.00 -16.85 -19.73
CA HIS A 514 -15.44 -15.46 -19.87
C HIS A 514 -14.90 -14.85 -21.18
N PRO A 515 -15.73 -14.19 -22.01
CA PRO A 515 -15.31 -13.63 -23.29
C PRO A 515 -14.10 -12.68 -23.16
N ASP A 516 -14.09 -11.82 -22.15
CA ASP A 516 -12.95 -10.92 -21.92
C ASP A 516 -11.64 -11.66 -21.62
N LEU A 517 -11.70 -12.78 -20.91
CA LEU A 517 -10.51 -13.60 -20.64
C LEU A 517 -9.97 -14.19 -21.94
N TRP A 518 -10.88 -14.62 -22.83
CA TRP A 518 -10.53 -15.17 -24.13
C TRP A 518 -9.92 -14.10 -25.05
N CYS A 519 -10.66 -13.02 -25.29
CA CYS A 519 -10.31 -11.97 -26.23
C CYS A 519 -9.06 -11.20 -25.80
N ASN A 520 -8.91 -10.89 -24.51
CA ASN A 520 -7.81 -10.05 -24.04
C ASN A 520 -6.51 -10.84 -23.80
N PHE A 521 -6.60 -12.15 -23.53
CA PHE A 521 -5.45 -12.93 -23.08
C PHE A 521 -5.28 -14.24 -23.84
N ALA A 522 -6.26 -15.15 -23.77
CA ALA A 522 -6.08 -16.52 -24.24
C ALA A 522 -5.79 -16.57 -25.75
N ALA A 523 -6.59 -15.89 -26.57
CA ALA A 523 -6.45 -15.90 -28.02
C ALA A 523 -5.06 -15.47 -28.48
N ARG A 524 -4.55 -14.34 -27.94
CA ARG A 524 -3.22 -13.82 -28.24
C ARG A 524 -2.11 -14.77 -27.77
N GLY A 525 -2.23 -15.30 -26.55
CA GLY A 525 -1.25 -16.24 -26.01
C GLY A 525 -1.15 -17.52 -26.86
N LEU A 526 -2.29 -18.02 -27.34
CA LEU A 526 -2.38 -19.20 -28.19
C LEU A 526 -1.81 -18.96 -29.59
N GLU A 527 -2.15 -17.84 -30.22
CA GLU A 527 -1.61 -17.46 -31.54
C GLU A 527 -0.07 -17.41 -31.54
N GLN A 528 0.52 -16.77 -30.53
CA GLN A 528 1.97 -16.69 -30.40
C GLN A 528 2.60 -18.05 -30.05
N SER A 529 1.89 -18.87 -29.26
CA SER A 529 2.35 -20.24 -28.93
C SER A 529 2.38 -21.13 -30.17
N GLU A 530 1.42 -20.98 -31.09
CA GLU A 530 1.44 -21.70 -32.38
C GLU A 530 2.64 -21.25 -33.23
N SER A 531 2.93 -19.95 -33.28
CA SER A 531 4.12 -19.42 -33.98
C SER A 531 5.42 -20.00 -33.41
N MET A 532 5.59 -20.00 -32.07
CA MET A 532 6.78 -20.57 -31.43
C MET A 532 6.93 -22.08 -31.67
N ARG A 533 5.80 -22.79 -31.74
CA ARG A 533 5.79 -24.22 -32.02
C ARG A 533 6.24 -24.52 -33.46
N GLN A 534 5.84 -23.73 -34.44
CA GLN A 534 6.26 -23.89 -35.83
C GLN A 534 7.79 -23.78 -35.97
N ASP A 535 8.43 -22.99 -35.11
CA ASP A 535 9.89 -22.87 -34.98
C ASP A 535 10.55 -24.06 -34.25
N ARG A 536 9.81 -25.15 -33.99
CA ARG A 536 10.24 -26.35 -33.25
C ARG A 536 10.70 -26.08 -31.81
N GLN A 537 10.29 -24.97 -31.21
CA GLN A 537 10.56 -24.68 -29.81
C GLN A 537 9.48 -25.31 -28.91
N SER A 538 9.90 -25.87 -27.77
CA SER A 538 8.94 -26.33 -26.75
C SER A 538 8.35 -25.12 -26.03
N VAL A 539 7.04 -24.91 -26.17
CA VAL A 539 6.35 -23.80 -25.50
C VAL A 539 6.08 -24.15 -24.04
N THR A 540 6.53 -23.29 -23.12
CA THR A 540 6.19 -23.39 -21.70
C THR A 540 4.99 -22.51 -21.36
N PHE A 541 4.32 -22.77 -20.22
CA PHE A 541 3.21 -21.92 -19.80
C PHE A 541 3.66 -20.47 -19.51
N LEU A 542 4.91 -20.29 -19.07
CA LEU A 542 5.46 -18.94 -18.86
C LEU A 542 5.61 -18.18 -20.18
N ASP A 543 5.98 -18.86 -21.27
CA ASP A 543 6.06 -18.25 -22.61
C ASP A 543 4.68 -17.86 -23.11
N PHE A 544 3.68 -18.71 -22.90
CA PHE A 544 2.28 -18.40 -23.13
C PHE A 544 1.82 -17.15 -22.35
N LEU A 545 2.14 -17.04 -21.04
CA LEU A 545 1.78 -15.87 -20.23
C LEU A 545 2.48 -14.58 -20.69
N LYS A 546 3.74 -14.66 -21.11
CA LYS A 546 4.48 -13.51 -21.68
C LYS A 546 3.84 -13.04 -22.99
N ALA A 547 3.37 -13.97 -23.82
CA ALA A 547 2.67 -13.65 -25.05
C ALA A 547 1.26 -13.08 -24.82
N ALA A 548 0.51 -13.68 -23.89
CA ALA A 548 -0.83 -13.21 -23.51
C ALA A 548 -0.79 -11.79 -22.93
N MET A 549 0.27 -11.46 -22.17
CA MET A 549 0.44 -10.17 -21.49
C MET A 549 1.80 -9.53 -21.81
N PRO A 550 1.97 -8.93 -23.01
CA PRO A 550 3.25 -8.38 -23.43
C PRO A 550 3.73 -7.19 -22.57
N HIS A 551 2.82 -6.52 -21.86
CA HIS A 551 3.13 -5.40 -20.97
C HIS A 551 3.47 -5.85 -19.55
N ALA A 552 3.40 -7.15 -19.25
CA ALA A 552 3.77 -7.67 -17.94
C ALA A 552 5.28 -7.56 -17.71
N GLN A 553 5.64 -7.01 -16.55
CA GLN A 553 7.02 -6.93 -16.10
C GLN A 553 7.42 -8.25 -15.42
N GLY A 554 8.73 -8.49 -15.28
CA GLY A 554 9.26 -9.68 -14.61
C GLY A 554 8.69 -9.93 -13.20
N ARG A 555 8.31 -8.86 -12.48
CA ARG A 555 7.61 -8.99 -11.17
C ARG A 555 6.21 -9.59 -11.30
N HIS A 556 5.44 -9.23 -12.33
CA HIS A 556 4.09 -9.76 -12.56
C HIS A 556 4.18 -11.24 -12.96
N HIS A 557 5.16 -11.61 -13.79
CA HIS A 557 5.39 -13.02 -14.11
C HIS A 557 5.73 -13.87 -12.87
N ARG A 558 6.57 -13.36 -11.95
CA ARG A 558 6.83 -14.05 -10.68
C ARG A 558 5.57 -14.19 -9.82
N MET A 559 4.74 -13.16 -9.78
CA MET A 559 3.44 -13.20 -9.10
C MET A 559 2.52 -14.27 -9.73
N PHE A 560 2.43 -14.34 -11.05
CA PHE A 560 1.65 -15.38 -11.76
C PHE A 560 2.16 -16.79 -11.44
N LEU A 561 3.48 -17.00 -11.42
CA LEU A 561 4.07 -18.28 -11.04
C LEU A 561 3.74 -18.65 -9.58
N SER A 562 3.77 -17.69 -8.66
CA SER A 562 3.36 -17.90 -7.28
C SER A 562 1.90 -18.32 -7.19
N TRP A 563 0.99 -17.67 -7.93
CA TRP A 563 -0.42 -18.05 -7.95
C TRP A 563 -0.65 -19.44 -8.52
N LEU A 564 0.13 -19.87 -9.52
CA LEU A 564 0.07 -21.23 -10.04
C LEU A 564 0.49 -22.27 -9.02
N GLN A 565 1.59 -22.01 -8.29
CA GLN A 565 2.05 -22.90 -7.24
C GLN A 565 0.98 -23.06 -6.15
N GLU A 566 0.38 -21.94 -5.71
CA GLU A 566 -0.71 -21.96 -4.74
C GLU A 566 -1.94 -22.72 -5.27
N LEU A 567 -2.27 -22.60 -6.56
CA LEU A 567 -3.35 -23.39 -7.18
C LEU A 567 -3.05 -24.89 -7.16
N ASP A 568 -1.82 -25.28 -7.48
CA ASP A 568 -1.39 -26.69 -7.45
C ASP A 568 -1.44 -27.25 -6.02
N GLU A 569 -1.02 -26.46 -5.02
CA GLU A 569 -1.13 -26.80 -3.60
C GLU A 569 -2.60 -26.96 -3.17
N ILE A 570 -3.49 -26.04 -3.59
CA ILE A 570 -4.94 -26.14 -3.32
C ILE A 570 -5.54 -27.40 -3.97
N GLU A 571 -5.15 -27.73 -5.20
CA GLU A 571 -5.60 -28.96 -5.87
C GLU A 571 -5.11 -30.22 -5.17
N GLN A 572 -3.87 -30.22 -4.69
CA GLN A 572 -3.32 -31.32 -3.89
C GLN A 572 -4.08 -31.49 -2.57
N LEU A 573 -4.36 -30.39 -1.85
CA LEU A 573 -5.16 -30.41 -0.62
C LEU A 573 -6.59 -30.90 -0.88
N LYS A 574 -7.20 -30.52 -2.01
CA LYS A 574 -8.52 -31.04 -2.41
C LYS A 574 -8.50 -32.55 -2.64
N LYS A 575 -7.47 -33.08 -3.31
CA LYS A 575 -7.30 -34.53 -3.52
C LYS A 575 -7.12 -35.25 -2.18
N GLN A 576 -6.26 -34.75 -1.30
CA GLN A 576 -6.07 -35.31 0.04
C GLN A 576 -7.38 -35.31 0.85
N SER A 577 -8.12 -34.19 0.82
CA SER A 577 -9.42 -34.08 1.49
C SER A 577 -10.45 -35.07 0.93
N ALA A 578 -10.48 -35.26 -0.39
CA ALA A 578 -11.36 -36.24 -1.02
C ALA A 578 -11.00 -37.68 -0.64
N THR A 579 -9.71 -38.03 -0.61
CA THR A 579 -9.24 -39.35 -0.14
C THR A 579 -9.60 -39.58 1.32
N SER A 580 -9.38 -38.60 2.21
CA SER A 580 -9.75 -38.74 3.62
C SER A 580 -11.26 -38.88 3.83
N ARG A 581 -12.09 -38.19 3.03
CA ARG A 581 -13.55 -38.39 3.05
C ARG A 581 -13.92 -39.79 2.60
N PHE A 582 -13.35 -40.27 1.51
CA PHE A 582 -13.58 -41.63 1.02
C PHE A 582 -13.17 -42.69 2.06
N GLU A 583 -12.03 -42.52 2.72
CA GLU A 583 -11.57 -43.42 3.80
C GLU A 583 -12.49 -43.38 5.01
N LYS A 584 -12.96 -42.20 5.39
CA LYS A 584 -13.95 -42.02 6.46
C LYS A 584 -15.26 -42.70 6.11
N ASP A 585 -15.81 -42.47 4.91
CA ASP A 585 -17.05 -43.10 4.45
C ASP A 585 -16.89 -44.63 4.38
N ARG A 586 -15.72 -45.11 3.95
CA ARG A 586 -15.39 -46.54 3.96
C ARG A 586 -15.35 -47.12 5.38
N PHE A 587 -14.77 -46.40 6.34
CA PHE A 587 -14.73 -46.80 7.74
C PHE A 587 -16.12 -46.77 8.37
N GLU A 588 -16.91 -45.71 8.15
CA GLU A 588 -18.30 -45.62 8.61
C GLU A 588 -19.16 -46.74 8.02
N ASN A 589 -18.99 -47.07 6.74
CA ASN A 589 -19.63 -48.22 6.11
C ASN A 589 -19.16 -49.56 6.69
N TYR A 590 -17.91 -49.66 7.15
CA TYR A 590 -17.41 -50.87 7.81
C TYR A 590 -18.00 -51.02 9.22
N VAL A 591 -18.07 -49.93 9.99
CA VAL A 591 -18.64 -49.90 11.35
C VAL A 591 -20.16 -50.08 11.34
N SER A 592 -20.85 -49.55 10.32
CA SER A 592 -22.31 -49.65 10.18
C SER A 592 -22.80 -50.99 9.65
N ARG A 593 -21.92 -51.82 9.06
CA ARG A 593 -22.23 -53.23 8.80
C ARG A 593 -22.56 -53.86 10.14
N SER A 594 -23.83 -54.25 10.32
CA SER A 594 -24.31 -54.92 11.53
C SER A 594 -23.28 -55.97 11.92
N ALA A 595 -22.74 -55.88 13.14
CA ALA A 595 -21.88 -56.90 13.70
C ALA A 595 -22.52 -58.25 13.37
N LEU A 596 -21.76 -59.15 12.74
CA LEU A 596 -22.22 -60.50 12.35
C LEU A 596 -23.21 -60.97 13.40
N HIS A 597 -24.48 -61.18 12.97
CA HIS A 597 -25.58 -61.57 13.86
C HIS A 597 -25.04 -62.62 14.83
N ALA A 598 -25.24 -62.47 16.14
CA ALA A 598 -24.51 -63.23 17.16
C ALA A 598 -24.39 -64.74 16.85
N VAL A 599 -25.43 -65.30 16.24
CA VAL A 599 -25.48 -66.68 15.70
C VAL A 599 -24.40 -66.99 14.64
N ARG A 600 -24.20 -66.11 13.65
CA ARG A 600 -23.12 -66.27 12.66
C ARG A 600 -21.73 -66.06 13.27
N ARG A 601 -21.59 -65.18 14.26
CA ARG A 601 -20.32 -65.02 14.99
C ARG A 601 -19.99 -66.30 15.77
N ALA A 602 -20.94 -66.84 16.53
CA ALA A 602 -20.77 -68.10 17.25
C ALA A 602 -20.45 -69.27 16.31
N LYS A 603 -21.13 -69.38 15.16
CA LYS A 603 -20.87 -70.45 14.18
C LYS A 603 -19.47 -70.34 13.55
N LEU A 604 -18.98 -69.12 13.31
CA LEU A 604 -17.62 -68.91 12.80
C LEU A 604 -16.56 -69.17 13.89
N GLU A 605 -16.83 -68.81 15.14
CA GLU A 605 -15.97 -69.13 16.28
C GLU A 605 -15.89 -70.65 16.52
N GLU A 606 -17.02 -71.36 16.43
CA GLU A 606 -17.07 -72.83 16.51
C GLU A 606 -16.29 -73.49 15.36
N GLN A 607 -16.48 -73.02 14.12
CA GLN A 607 -15.71 -73.50 12.96
C GLN A 607 -14.21 -73.23 13.11
N PHE A 608 -13.84 -72.06 13.65
CA PHE A 608 -12.44 -71.72 13.88
C PHE A 608 -11.84 -72.56 15.00
N SER A 609 -12.55 -72.79 16.10
CA SER A 609 -12.14 -73.69 17.18
C SER A 609 -11.99 -75.14 16.71
N ALA A 610 -12.90 -75.62 15.85
CA ALA A 610 -12.81 -76.94 15.24
C ALA A 610 -11.53 -77.07 14.38
N LEU A 611 -11.26 -76.09 13.52
CA LEU A 611 -10.04 -76.05 12.69
C LEU A 611 -8.75 -75.93 13.54
N ALA A 612 -8.77 -75.10 14.59
CA ALA A 612 -7.62 -74.91 15.46
C ALA A 612 -7.31 -76.12 16.36
N SER A 613 -8.33 -76.92 16.69
CA SER A 613 -8.17 -78.12 17.52
C SER A 613 -7.61 -79.33 16.78
N GLY A 614 -7.41 -79.24 15.46
CA GLY A 614 -6.88 -80.33 14.64
C GLY A 614 -7.87 -81.49 14.42
N ASN A 615 -9.10 -81.39 14.92
CA ASN A 615 -10.19 -82.32 14.63
C ASN A 615 -10.83 -81.99 13.27
N VAL A 616 -10.03 -82.04 12.22
CA VAL A 616 -10.57 -82.13 10.86
C VAL A 616 -10.69 -83.61 10.55
N GLU A 617 -11.80 -84.22 10.98
CA GLU A 617 -12.28 -85.40 10.24
C GLU A 617 -12.69 -84.90 8.85
N ASP A 618 -12.10 -85.51 7.82
CA ASP A 618 -12.23 -85.14 6.42
C ASP A 618 -13.66 -84.70 6.03
N PRO A 619 -13.88 -83.48 5.52
CA PRO A 619 -15.20 -83.01 5.11
C PRO A 619 -15.67 -83.58 3.76
N LEU A 620 -15.15 -84.74 3.33
CA LEU A 620 -15.49 -85.38 2.06
C LEU A 620 -16.58 -86.45 2.17
N SER A 621 -17.60 -86.25 3.01
CA SER A 621 -18.84 -87.01 2.89
C SER A 621 -20.07 -86.21 3.32
N PHE A 622 -20.58 -85.34 2.43
CA PHE A 622 -22.02 -85.15 2.29
C PHE A 622 -22.33 -84.66 0.87
N SER A 623 -23.00 -85.54 0.14
CA SER A 623 -23.80 -85.30 -1.06
C SER A 623 -24.95 -84.33 -0.81
#